data_AF-A0A9X6NHU1-F1
#
_entry.id   AF-A0A9X6NHU1-F1
#
_cell.length_a   1.000
_cell.length_b   1.000
_cell.length_c   1.000
_cell.angle_alpha   90.00
_cell.angle_beta   90.00
_cell.angle_gamma   90.00
#
_symmetry.space_group_name_H-M   'P 1'
#
loop_
_entity.id
_entity.type
_entity.pdbx_description
1 polymer ?
#
loop_
_entity_poly.entity_id
_entity_poly.type
_entity_poly.pdbx_seq_one_letter_code
_entity_poly.pdbx_strand_id
1 'polypeptide(L)'
;MADVFTKYLTTKNLAHSDFQTFHSKITSEKDDDRDLYAAPQNQLDLLEFQNDSNVRIFCWILTSPATRNKTIAVHDTWAKRCDGYVFISSEEDAEFHVVNASLPEGRDYLWGKTKFALGHIYNNTLKDYDWFLKADDDTFVIMENLRRFLSNYSHADPLYFGCQFSPFTPQGYMSGGAGYVLSREAVRLFVEEGLAKGVCRTDDAGDALIRSWHVSL
;
A
#
# COMPACT_ATOMS: atom_id res chain seq x y z
N MET A 1 10.68 -10.53 19.83
CA MET A 1 10.08 -9.19 19.82
C MET A 1 11.06 -8.10 20.31
N ALA A 2 11.97 -8.37 21.25
CA ALA A 2 12.89 -7.36 21.81
C ALA A 2 14.08 -6.92 20.91
N ASP A 3 14.47 -7.71 19.91
CA ASP A 3 15.74 -7.49 19.19
C ASP A 3 15.62 -6.53 17.98
N VAL A 4 14.39 -6.30 17.51
CA VAL A 4 14.09 -5.39 16.39
C VAL A 4 14.02 -3.92 16.86
N PHE A 5 13.54 -3.69 18.08
CA PHE A 5 13.39 -2.35 18.67
C PHE A 5 14.74 -1.67 18.95
N THR A 6 15.75 -2.43 19.38
CA THR A 6 17.03 -1.88 19.83
C THR A 6 17.85 -1.26 18.68
N LYS A 7 17.71 -1.79 17.44
CA LYS A 7 18.46 -1.30 16.25
C LYS A 7 17.88 -0.02 15.62
N TYR A 8 16.55 0.17 15.70
CA TYR A 8 15.89 1.40 15.22
C TYR A 8 16.24 2.60 16.12
N LEU A 9 16.38 2.38 17.44
CA LEU A 9 16.78 3.42 18.39
C LEU A 9 18.23 3.91 18.17
N THR A 10 19.14 3.02 17.78
CA THR A 10 20.56 3.36 17.59
C THR A 10 20.83 4.18 16.33
N THR A 11 19.97 4.08 15.30
CA THR A 11 20.16 4.78 14.02
C THR A 11 19.61 6.20 14.01
N LYS A 12 18.70 6.56 14.93
CA LYS A 12 18.06 7.89 14.99
C LYS A 12 18.38 8.73 16.23
N ASN A 13 19.25 8.27 17.16
CA ASN A 13 19.51 8.97 18.44
C ASN A 13 18.21 9.31 19.22
N LEU A 14 17.17 8.49 19.06
CA LEU A 14 15.91 8.64 19.80
C LEU A 14 16.04 7.90 21.13
N ALA A 15 15.68 8.56 22.23
CA ALA A 15 15.82 7.96 23.54
C ALA A 15 14.78 6.85 23.72
N HIS A 16 15.15 5.77 24.41
CA HIS A 16 14.24 4.66 24.72
C HIS A 16 12.99 5.13 25.53
N SER A 17 13.06 6.30 26.17
CA SER A 17 11.95 6.98 26.81
C SER A 17 10.89 7.48 25.82
N ASP A 18 11.30 7.95 24.65
CA ASP A 18 10.40 8.58 23.66
C ASP A 18 9.47 7.54 23.04
N PHE A 19 9.95 6.30 22.88
CA PHE A 19 9.13 5.19 22.42
C PHE A 19 8.22 4.63 23.51
N GLN A 20 8.65 4.58 24.77
CA GLN A 20 7.73 4.20 25.86
C GLN A 20 6.59 5.22 26.00
N THR A 21 6.87 6.51 25.78
CA THR A 21 5.82 7.54 25.71
C THR A 21 4.94 7.39 24.48
N PHE A 22 5.48 7.02 23.31
CA PHE A 22 4.69 6.76 22.09
C PHE A 22 3.82 5.50 22.21
N HIS A 23 4.37 4.40 22.72
CA HIS A 23 3.64 3.16 22.95
C HIS A 23 2.63 3.32 24.09
N SER A 24 2.97 4.06 25.16
CA SER A 24 2.00 4.37 26.21
C SER A 24 0.88 5.27 25.67
N LYS A 25 1.17 6.23 24.76
CA LYS A 25 0.17 7.02 24.04
C LYS A 25 -0.77 6.13 23.22
N ILE A 26 -0.24 5.24 22.38
CA ILE A 26 -1.03 4.29 21.59
C ILE A 26 -1.88 3.38 22.48
N THR A 27 -1.38 2.98 23.66
CA THR A 27 -2.15 2.15 24.58
C THR A 27 -3.12 2.94 25.47
N SER A 28 -2.87 4.23 25.74
CA SER A 28 -3.73 5.09 26.54
C SER A 28 -4.84 5.75 25.74
N GLU A 29 -4.69 5.87 24.41
CA GLU A 29 -5.72 6.37 23.50
C GLU A 29 -6.82 5.33 23.24
N LYS A 30 -6.64 4.07 23.66
CA LYS A 30 -7.66 3.01 23.50
C LYS A 30 -8.95 3.22 24.31
N ASP A 31 -8.99 4.18 25.23
CA ASP A 31 -10.16 4.40 26.09
C ASP A 31 -11.07 5.59 25.65
N ASP A 32 -10.76 6.29 24.55
CA ASP A 32 -11.58 7.41 24.03
C ASP A 32 -11.92 7.31 22.52
N ASP A 33 -11.86 6.10 21.96
CA ASP A 33 -12.07 5.83 20.52
C ASP A 33 -13.54 5.89 20.06
N ARG A 34 -14.51 6.14 20.95
CA ARG A 34 -15.95 6.04 20.61
C ARG A 34 -16.42 7.13 19.66
N ASP A 35 -15.81 8.30 19.70
CA ASP A 35 -16.13 9.39 18.77
C ASP A 35 -15.34 9.29 17.46
N LEU A 36 -14.19 8.60 17.46
CA LEU A 36 -13.31 8.43 16.30
C LEU A 36 -13.92 7.52 15.21
N TYR A 37 -14.75 6.56 15.63
CA TYR A 37 -15.53 5.68 14.74
C TYR A 37 -16.97 6.17 14.50
N ALA A 38 -17.35 7.36 14.98
CA ALA A 38 -18.70 7.87 14.80
C ALA A 38 -19.02 7.97 13.29
N ALA A 39 -20.01 7.21 12.82
CA ALA A 39 -20.47 7.32 11.45
C ALA A 39 -21.03 8.73 11.22
N PRO A 40 -20.71 9.38 10.08
CA PRO A 40 -21.35 10.63 9.68
C PRO A 40 -22.86 10.46 9.79
N GLN A 41 -23.51 11.32 10.58
CA GLN A 41 -24.92 11.09 10.94
C GLN A 41 -25.87 11.47 9.81
N ASN A 42 -25.38 12.20 8.82
CA ASN A 42 -26.18 12.67 7.70
C ASN A 42 -25.36 12.75 6.41
N GLN A 43 -26.07 12.96 5.30
CA GLN A 43 -25.50 12.98 3.96
C GLN A 43 -24.63 14.21 3.68
N LEU A 44 -24.83 15.32 4.40
CA LEU A 44 -24.00 16.52 4.27
C LEU A 44 -22.63 16.31 4.92
N ASP A 45 -22.57 15.70 6.11
CA ASP A 45 -21.32 15.36 6.80
C ASP A 45 -20.46 14.37 5.98
N LEU A 46 -21.12 13.42 5.30
CA LEU A 46 -20.44 12.48 4.38
C LEU A 46 -19.78 13.23 3.22
N LEU A 47 -20.50 14.19 2.63
CA LEU A 47 -20.04 14.96 1.47
C LEU A 47 -18.97 15.99 1.86
N GLU A 48 -19.09 16.62 3.04
CA GLU A 48 -18.09 17.55 3.57
C GLU A 48 -16.80 16.82 3.94
N PHE A 49 -16.86 15.68 4.66
CA PHE A 49 -15.66 14.90 4.97
C PHE A 49 -14.97 14.31 3.71
N GLN A 50 -15.75 13.91 2.71
CA GLN A 50 -15.23 13.51 1.39
C GLN A 50 -14.46 14.65 0.71
N ASN A 51 -14.86 15.91 0.93
CA ASN A 51 -14.15 17.09 0.44
C ASN A 51 -12.98 17.52 1.34
N ASP A 52 -13.03 17.21 2.64
CA ASP A 52 -12.11 17.77 3.65
C ASP A 52 -10.88 16.87 3.92
N SER A 53 -10.99 15.57 3.64
CA SER A 53 -9.82 14.67 3.72
C SER A 53 -8.92 14.82 2.49
N ASN A 54 -7.94 15.73 2.57
CA ASN A 54 -6.88 15.95 1.56
C ASN A 54 -5.90 14.77 1.38
N VAL A 55 -6.34 13.55 1.69
CA VAL A 55 -5.58 12.32 1.48
C VAL A 55 -5.65 12.00 0.00
N ARG A 56 -4.52 11.85 -0.70
CA ARG A 56 -4.50 11.46 -2.13
C ARG A 56 -3.99 10.04 -2.29
N ILE A 57 -4.78 9.17 -2.92
CA ILE A 57 -4.52 7.75 -3.05
C ILE A 57 -4.30 7.39 -4.52
N PHE A 58 -3.12 6.85 -4.83
CA PHE A 58 -2.81 6.27 -6.12
C PHE A 58 -3.01 4.75 -6.09
N CYS A 59 -3.71 4.19 -7.07
CA CYS A 59 -4.00 2.76 -7.11
C CYS A 59 -3.21 2.08 -8.25
N TRP A 60 -2.41 1.06 -7.93
CA TRP A 60 -1.86 0.19 -8.96
C TRP A 60 -2.57 -1.17 -8.92
N ILE A 61 -3.16 -1.54 -10.05
CA ILE A 61 -3.99 -2.73 -10.16
C ILE A 61 -3.32 -3.72 -11.11
N LEU A 62 -3.06 -4.93 -10.63
CA LEU A 62 -2.53 -5.99 -11.49
C LEU A 62 -3.66 -6.63 -12.30
N THR A 63 -3.41 -6.83 -13.59
CA THR A 63 -4.36 -7.48 -14.51
C THR A 63 -3.62 -8.27 -15.60
N SER A 64 -4.36 -8.95 -16.47
CA SER A 64 -3.83 -9.75 -17.57
C SER A 64 -4.66 -9.53 -18.85
N PRO A 65 -4.11 -9.79 -20.05
CA PRO A 65 -4.89 -9.73 -21.28
C PRO A 65 -6.09 -10.68 -21.26
N ALA A 66 -5.94 -11.83 -20.59
CA ALA A 66 -7.00 -12.84 -20.44
C ALA A 66 -8.14 -12.38 -19.50
N THR A 67 -7.91 -11.38 -18.66
CA THR A 67 -8.89 -10.87 -17.68
C THR A 67 -9.33 -9.44 -17.98
N ARG A 68 -9.19 -8.99 -19.23
CA ARG A 68 -9.60 -7.65 -19.70
C ARG A 68 -11.03 -7.25 -19.30
N ASN A 69 -11.95 -8.21 -19.27
CA ASN A 69 -13.33 -7.98 -18.81
C ASN A 69 -13.41 -7.53 -17.34
N LYS A 70 -12.51 -8.03 -16.49
CA LYS A 70 -12.37 -7.59 -15.10
C LYS A 70 -11.73 -6.20 -15.01
N THR A 71 -10.73 -5.91 -15.85
CA THR A 71 -10.14 -4.58 -16.00
C THR A 71 -11.22 -3.52 -16.28
N ILE A 72 -12.12 -3.81 -17.22
CA ILE A 72 -13.28 -2.96 -17.54
C ILE A 72 -14.15 -2.76 -16.29
N ALA A 73 -14.49 -3.83 -15.57
CA ALA A 73 -15.32 -3.73 -14.39
C ALA A 73 -14.68 -2.86 -13.29
N VAL A 74 -13.37 -3.02 -13.04
CA VAL A 74 -12.64 -2.20 -12.07
C VAL A 74 -12.57 -0.74 -12.52
N HIS A 75 -12.24 -0.50 -13.79
CA HIS A 75 -12.22 0.83 -14.41
C HIS A 75 -13.57 1.52 -14.26
N ASP A 76 -14.66 0.84 -14.60
CA ASP A 76 -16.00 1.42 -14.60
C ASP A 76 -16.63 1.58 -13.22
N THR A 77 -15.98 1.06 -12.18
CA THR A 77 -16.47 1.13 -10.80
C THR A 77 -15.53 1.91 -9.89
N TRP A 78 -14.74 1.23 -9.06
CA TRP A 78 -14.08 1.82 -7.92
C TRP A 78 -12.74 2.50 -8.25
N ALA A 79 -12.07 2.12 -9.36
CA ALA A 79 -10.80 2.74 -9.74
C ALA A 79 -10.92 4.25 -10.03
N LYS A 80 -12.06 4.68 -10.61
CA LYS A 80 -12.40 6.11 -10.82
C LYS A 80 -12.52 6.91 -9.53
N ARG A 81 -12.56 6.26 -8.36
CA ARG A 81 -12.61 6.91 -7.03
C ARG A 81 -11.22 7.03 -6.38
N CYS A 82 -10.18 6.45 -6.99
CA CYS A 82 -8.80 6.78 -6.69
C CYS A 82 -8.46 8.17 -7.25
N ASP A 83 -7.50 8.86 -6.65
CA ASP A 83 -7.03 10.17 -7.14
C ASP A 83 -6.13 10.03 -8.38
N GLY A 84 -5.57 8.83 -8.56
CA GLY A 84 -4.92 8.38 -9.77
C GLY A 84 -4.83 6.86 -9.76
N TYR A 85 -4.76 6.24 -10.92
CA TYR A 85 -4.57 4.79 -10.99
C TYR A 85 -3.85 4.37 -12.26
N VAL A 86 -3.28 3.16 -12.21
CA VAL A 86 -2.65 2.49 -13.34
C VAL A 86 -2.95 1.01 -13.29
N PHE A 87 -3.19 0.42 -14.45
CA PHE A 87 -3.24 -1.03 -14.60
C PHE A 87 -1.88 -1.53 -15.06
N ILE A 88 -1.42 -2.66 -14.50
CA ILE A 88 -0.14 -3.28 -14.84
C ILE A 88 -0.39 -4.68 -15.38
N SER A 89 0.16 -5.00 -16.54
CA SER A 89 -0.05 -6.29 -17.22
C SER A 89 1.19 -6.76 -18.00
N SER A 90 1.13 -7.94 -18.66
CA SER A 90 2.15 -8.41 -19.59
C SER A 90 2.07 -7.78 -20.99
N GLU A 91 0.96 -7.10 -21.29
CA GLU A 91 0.73 -6.42 -22.57
C GLU A 91 0.13 -5.04 -22.31
N GLU A 92 0.33 -4.15 -23.28
CA GLU A 92 -0.25 -2.81 -23.24
C GLU A 92 -1.69 -2.84 -23.74
N ASP A 93 -2.56 -2.04 -23.10
CA ASP A 93 -3.89 -1.72 -23.59
C ASP A 93 -4.10 -0.22 -23.41
N ALA A 94 -4.04 0.49 -24.53
CA ALA A 94 -4.13 1.95 -24.57
C ALA A 94 -5.52 2.47 -24.15
N GLU A 95 -6.59 1.66 -24.29
CA GLU A 95 -7.95 2.07 -23.91
C GLU A 95 -8.07 2.25 -22.40
N PHE A 96 -7.38 1.41 -21.62
CA PHE A 96 -7.43 1.42 -20.15
C PHE A 96 -6.13 1.87 -19.50
N HIS A 97 -5.22 2.47 -20.27
CA HIS A 97 -3.90 2.92 -19.77
C HIS A 97 -3.13 1.79 -19.05
N VAL A 98 -3.17 0.59 -19.60
CA VAL A 98 -2.46 -0.56 -19.04
C VAL A 98 -0.97 -0.48 -19.43
N VAL A 99 -0.10 -0.44 -18.44
CA VAL A 99 1.36 -0.43 -18.64
C VAL A 99 1.89 -1.86 -18.69
N ASN A 100 2.66 -2.14 -19.74
CA ASN A 100 3.32 -3.43 -19.92
C ASN A 100 4.58 -3.55 -19.04
N ALA A 101 4.57 -4.49 -18.10
CA ALA A 101 5.72 -4.81 -17.23
C ALA A 101 6.81 -5.64 -17.91
N SER A 102 6.61 -6.07 -19.16
CA SER A 102 7.50 -6.97 -19.92
C SER A 102 7.79 -8.29 -19.19
N LEU A 103 6.81 -8.78 -18.43
CA LEU A 103 6.88 -10.01 -17.64
C LEU A 103 5.76 -10.97 -18.04
N PRO A 104 6.00 -12.30 -18.05
CA PRO A 104 4.96 -13.26 -18.38
C PRO A 104 3.76 -13.23 -17.43
N GLU A 105 2.64 -13.80 -17.89
CA GLU A 105 1.48 -14.02 -17.04
C GLU A 105 1.67 -15.19 -16.08
N GLY A 106 0.94 -15.15 -14.97
CA GLY A 106 0.93 -16.21 -13.97
C GLY A 106 1.35 -15.73 -12.58
N ARG A 107 0.95 -16.51 -11.58
CA ARG A 107 1.21 -16.21 -10.15
C ARG A 107 2.69 -16.11 -9.84
N ASP A 108 3.52 -16.84 -10.58
CA ASP A 108 4.96 -16.86 -10.38
C ASP A 108 5.64 -15.55 -10.81
N TYR A 109 4.97 -14.63 -11.51
CA TYR A 109 5.60 -13.37 -11.96
C TYR A 109 5.00 -12.13 -11.28
N LEU A 110 4.10 -12.31 -10.32
CA LEU A 110 3.43 -11.20 -9.63
C LEU A 110 4.41 -10.35 -8.83
N TRP A 111 5.42 -10.98 -8.21
CA TRP A 111 6.49 -10.26 -7.54
C TRP A 111 7.27 -9.36 -8.51
N GLY A 112 7.68 -9.88 -9.66
CA GLY A 112 8.30 -9.08 -10.73
C GLY A 112 7.44 -7.90 -11.15
N LYS A 113 6.14 -8.13 -11.43
CA LYS A 113 5.19 -7.08 -11.81
C LYS A 113 5.04 -6.02 -10.71
N THR A 114 5.12 -6.43 -9.45
CA THR A 114 5.03 -5.48 -8.34
C THR A 114 6.31 -4.66 -8.17
N LYS A 115 7.50 -5.25 -8.36
CA LYS A 115 8.76 -4.48 -8.43
C LYS A 115 8.69 -3.42 -9.54
N PHE A 116 8.24 -3.84 -10.72
CA PHE A 116 8.02 -2.94 -11.86
C PHE A 116 7.06 -1.80 -11.50
N ALA A 117 5.89 -2.12 -10.93
CA ALA A 117 4.89 -1.12 -10.55
C ALA A 117 5.43 -0.11 -9.53
N LEU A 118 6.12 -0.57 -8.49
CA LEU A 118 6.69 0.31 -7.46
C LEU A 118 7.83 1.18 -8.01
N GLY A 119 8.67 0.64 -8.90
CA GLY A 119 9.67 1.44 -9.61
C GLY A 119 9.03 2.49 -10.53
N HIS A 120 7.96 2.13 -11.23
CA HIS A 120 7.20 3.05 -12.07
C HIS A 120 6.55 4.18 -11.24
N ILE A 121 5.90 3.84 -10.12
CA ILE A 121 5.32 4.81 -9.18
C ILE A 121 6.41 5.75 -8.64
N TYR A 122 7.52 5.19 -8.16
CA TYR A 122 8.62 5.95 -7.59
C TYR A 122 9.14 7.03 -8.56
N ASN A 123 9.29 6.67 -9.83
CA ASN A 123 9.85 7.57 -10.85
C ASN A 123 8.85 8.60 -11.39
N ASN A 124 7.55 8.28 -11.42
CA ASN A 124 6.57 9.08 -12.16
C ASN A 124 5.55 9.82 -11.29
N THR A 125 5.11 9.25 -10.17
CA THR A 125 3.93 9.76 -9.43
C THR A 125 4.12 9.85 -7.91
N LEU A 126 5.26 9.41 -7.35
CA LEU A 126 5.48 9.33 -5.90
C LEU A 126 5.16 10.62 -5.13
N LYS A 127 5.52 11.78 -5.71
CA LYS A 127 5.36 13.09 -5.05
C LYS A 127 3.92 13.63 -5.14
N ASP A 128 3.13 13.08 -6.06
CA ASP A 128 1.79 13.58 -6.38
C ASP A 128 0.71 12.96 -5.50
N TYR A 129 1.04 11.87 -4.78
CA TYR A 129 0.10 11.11 -3.96
C TYR A 129 0.67 10.77 -2.59
N ASP A 130 -0.20 10.62 -1.60
CA ASP A 130 0.16 10.38 -0.21
C ASP A 130 0.21 8.88 0.10
N TRP A 131 -0.70 8.11 -0.49
CA TRP A 131 -0.82 6.67 -0.28
C TRP A 131 -0.91 5.93 -1.60
N PHE A 132 -0.40 4.70 -1.61
CA PHE A 132 -0.31 3.85 -2.78
C PHE A 132 -0.97 2.51 -2.48
N LEU A 133 -2.09 2.22 -3.14
CA LEU A 133 -2.89 1.01 -2.95
C LEU A 133 -2.57 -0.02 -4.04
N LYS A 134 -2.19 -1.22 -3.62
CA LYS A 134 -2.19 -2.39 -4.49
C LYS A 134 -3.56 -3.05 -4.50
N ALA A 135 -4.04 -3.41 -5.68
CA ALA A 135 -5.19 -4.29 -5.85
C ALA A 135 -4.96 -5.30 -7.00
N ASP A 136 -5.84 -6.29 -7.09
CA ASP A 136 -5.96 -7.16 -8.25
C ASP A 136 -7.27 -6.85 -9.01
N ASP A 137 -7.38 -7.31 -10.25
CA ASP A 137 -8.56 -7.09 -11.09
C ASP A 137 -9.85 -7.77 -10.61
N ASP A 138 -9.77 -8.63 -9.59
CA ASP A 138 -10.91 -9.21 -8.88
C ASP A 138 -11.09 -8.66 -7.45
N THR A 139 -10.44 -7.55 -7.13
CA THR A 139 -10.63 -6.81 -5.88
C THR A 139 -11.71 -5.73 -6.05
N PHE A 140 -12.52 -5.50 -5.01
CA PHE A 140 -13.41 -4.33 -4.92
C PHE A 140 -13.07 -3.53 -3.67
N VAL A 141 -12.87 -2.22 -3.81
CA VAL A 141 -12.44 -1.34 -2.71
C VAL A 141 -13.44 -0.20 -2.53
N ILE A 142 -13.88 0.00 -1.29
CA ILE A 142 -14.67 1.18 -0.91
C ILE A 142 -13.66 2.29 -0.55
N MET A 143 -13.30 3.09 -1.55
CA MET A 143 -12.24 4.11 -1.44
C MET A 143 -12.53 5.14 -0.35
N GLU A 144 -13.80 5.44 -0.10
CA GLU A 144 -14.26 6.34 0.96
C GLU A 144 -13.86 5.83 2.35
N ASN A 145 -14.07 4.54 2.61
CA ASN A 145 -13.69 3.91 3.88
C ASN A 145 -12.17 3.89 4.03
N LEU A 146 -11.45 3.58 2.96
CA LEU A 146 -9.99 3.58 2.96
C LEU A 146 -9.43 4.99 3.24
N ARG A 147 -9.94 6.01 2.55
CA ARG A 147 -9.52 7.41 2.72
C ARG A 147 -9.74 7.88 4.16
N ARG A 148 -10.90 7.56 4.74
CA ARG A 148 -11.22 7.84 6.13
C ARG A 148 -10.27 7.14 7.10
N PHE A 149 -9.92 5.89 6.85
CA PHE A 149 -8.96 5.18 7.68
C PHE A 149 -7.58 5.84 7.62
N LEU A 150 -7.13 6.21 6.42
CA LEU A 150 -5.79 6.77 6.19
C LEU A 150 -5.64 8.22 6.64
N SER A 151 -6.71 9.00 6.80
CA SER A 151 -6.63 10.38 7.28
C SER A 151 -6.08 10.51 8.70
N ASN A 152 -6.06 9.42 9.46
CA ASN A 152 -5.52 9.37 10.82
C ASN A 152 -4.00 9.13 10.87
N TYR A 153 -3.35 8.94 9.72
CA TYR A 153 -1.94 8.57 9.65
C TYR A 153 -1.15 9.52 8.76
N SER A 154 0.11 9.76 9.14
CA SER A 154 1.04 10.54 8.33
C SER A 154 1.62 9.67 7.21
N HIS A 155 1.48 10.12 5.96
CA HIS A 155 2.12 9.47 4.81
C HIS A 155 3.65 9.66 4.78
N ALA A 156 4.19 10.52 5.64
CA ALA A 156 5.64 10.72 5.80
C ALA A 156 6.28 9.69 6.73
N ASP A 157 5.47 8.92 7.47
CA ASP A 157 5.94 7.78 8.25
C ASP A 157 5.94 6.52 7.38
N PRO A 158 6.87 5.57 7.59
CA PRO A 158 7.02 4.37 6.76
C PRO A 158 5.97 3.30 7.10
N LEU A 159 4.70 3.61 6.84
CA LEU A 159 3.55 2.79 7.19
C LEU A 159 3.06 1.93 6.02
N TYR A 160 2.50 0.77 6.37
CA TYR A 160 1.77 -0.10 5.46
C TYR A 160 0.62 -0.80 6.19
N PHE A 161 -0.49 -1.00 5.49
CA PHE A 161 -1.70 -1.65 6.04
C PHE A 161 -2.26 -2.66 5.06
N GLY A 162 -2.87 -3.73 5.57
CA GLY A 162 -3.47 -4.78 4.77
C GLY A 162 -3.81 -6.00 5.61
N CYS A 163 -4.13 -7.11 4.94
CA CYS A 163 -4.36 -8.39 5.60
C CYS A 163 -3.01 -9.11 5.83
N GLN A 164 -2.54 -9.14 7.07
CA GLN A 164 -1.34 -9.90 7.42
C GLN A 164 -1.60 -11.40 7.26
N PHE A 165 -0.73 -12.05 6.50
CA PHE A 165 -0.80 -13.45 6.14
C PHE A 165 0.53 -14.12 6.50
N SER A 166 0.49 -15.06 7.44
CA SER A 166 1.67 -15.72 8.01
C SER A 166 1.76 -17.25 7.88
N PRO A 167 1.08 -17.95 6.94
CA PRO A 167 1.17 -19.42 6.91
C PRO A 167 2.51 -19.95 6.38
N PHE A 168 3.31 -19.13 5.69
CA PHE A 168 4.53 -19.58 5.00
C PHE A 168 5.82 -19.00 5.56
N THR A 169 5.72 -17.95 6.35
CA THR A 169 6.88 -17.22 6.88
C THR A 169 6.54 -16.73 8.30
N PRO A 170 7.35 -17.02 9.33
CA PRO A 170 7.06 -16.63 10.71
C PRO A 170 6.76 -15.14 10.91
N GLN A 171 7.38 -14.28 10.10
CA GLN A 171 7.22 -12.83 10.11
C GLN A 171 5.92 -12.34 9.45
N GLY A 172 5.26 -13.19 8.66
CA GLY A 172 4.13 -12.83 7.82
C GLY A 172 4.44 -11.81 6.72
N TYR A 173 3.44 -11.57 5.88
CA TYR A 173 3.46 -10.59 4.79
C TYR A 173 2.04 -10.12 4.49
N MET A 174 1.86 -8.99 3.80
CA MET A 174 0.51 -8.57 3.39
C MET A 174 0.01 -9.40 2.21
N SER A 175 -1.18 -9.97 2.34
CA SER A 175 -1.85 -10.74 1.29
C SER A 175 -2.04 -9.89 0.03
N GLY A 176 -1.55 -10.39 -1.11
CA GLY A 176 -1.73 -9.72 -2.40
C GLY A 176 -3.21 -9.59 -2.79
N GLY A 177 -3.97 -10.69 -2.69
CA GLY A 177 -5.37 -10.72 -3.12
C GLY A 177 -6.34 -9.96 -2.21
N ALA A 178 -5.93 -9.66 -0.97
CA ALA A 178 -6.72 -8.78 -0.09
C ALA A 178 -6.51 -7.29 -0.41
N GLY A 179 -5.47 -6.97 -1.19
CA GLY A 179 -4.94 -5.63 -1.31
C GLY A 179 -4.17 -5.18 -0.06
N TYR A 180 -3.31 -4.19 -0.26
CA TYR A 180 -2.59 -3.49 0.81
C TYR A 180 -2.23 -2.09 0.34
N VAL A 181 -2.00 -1.21 1.29
CA VAL A 181 -1.64 0.19 1.04
C VAL A 181 -0.30 0.52 1.68
N LEU A 182 0.50 1.28 0.96
CA LEU A 182 1.80 1.80 1.39
C LEU A 182 1.72 3.32 1.50
N SER A 183 2.31 3.87 2.54
CA SER A 183 2.59 5.32 2.62
C SER A 183 3.63 5.73 1.57
N ARG A 184 3.69 7.02 1.24
CA ARG A 184 4.75 7.59 0.38
C ARG A 184 6.14 7.22 0.88
N GLU A 185 6.39 7.37 2.18
CA GLU A 185 7.72 7.05 2.74
C GLU A 185 8.03 5.55 2.65
N ALA A 186 7.04 4.67 2.85
CA ALA A 186 7.23 3.24 2.65
C ALA A 186 7.60 2.89 1.20
N VAL A 187 6.96 3.52 0.19
CA VAL A 187 7.33 3.29 -1.23
C VAL A 187 8.74 3.81 -1.52
N ARG A 188 9.11 4.98 -0.99
CA ARG A 188 10.45 5.56 -1.15
C ARG A 188 11.52 4.62 -0.62
N LEU A 189 11.38 4.18 0.63
CA LEU A 189 12.29 3.24 1.26
C LEU A 189 12.28 1.89 0.53
N PHE A 190 11.11 1.42 0.07
CA PHE A 190 11.00 0.20 -0.72
C PHE A 190 11.95 0.18 -1.92
N VAL A 191 11.98 1.26 -2.69
CA VAL A 191 12.80 1.36 -3.89
C VAL A 191 14.26 1.67 -3.56
N GLU A 192 14.53 2.67 -2.73
CA GLU A 192 15.89 3.15 -2.46
C GLU A 192 16.70 2.20 -1.57
N GLU A 193 16.08 1.65 -0.53
CA GLU A 193 16.74 0.80 0.47
C GLU A 193 16.52 -0.68 0.18
N GLY A 194 15.40 -1.01 -0.45
CA GLY A 194 15.01 -2.39 -0.73
C GLY A 194 15.57 -2.90 -2.06
N LEU A 195 15.03 -2.37 -3.15
CA LEU A 195 15.37 -2.82 -4.50
C LEU A 195 16.81 -2.41 -4.87
N ALA A 196 17.17 -1.14 -4.68
CA ALA A 196 18.45 -0.63 -5.14
C ALA A 196 19.66 -1.23 -4.39
N LYS A 197 19.48 -1.61 -3.11
CA LYS A 197 20.54 -2.22 -2.28
C LYS A 197 20.51 -3.75 -2.27
N GLY A 198 19.63 -4.37 -3.07
CA GLY A 198 19.55 -5.84 -3.17
C GLY A 198 19.08 -6.53 -1.89
N VAL A 199 18.39 -5.81 -1.02
CA VAL A 199 17.74 -6.34 0.17
C VAL A 199 16.57 -7.23 -0.22
N CYS A 200 15.86 -6.81 -1.26
CA CYS A 200 14.83 -7.63 -1.86
C CYS A 200 15.45 -8.80 -2.62
N ARG A 201 14.75 -9.93 -2.60
CA ARG A 201 14.95 -11.02 -3.53
C ARG A 201 14.94 -10.50 -4.97
N THR A 202 15.97 -10.88 -5.69
CA THR A 202 16.29 -10.36 -7.02
C THR A 202 15.49 -11.04 -8.13
N ASP A 203 15.06 -12.29 -7.94
CA ASP A 203 14.18 -12.98 -8.89
C ASP A 203 12.80 -12.32 -9.00
N ASP A 204 12.04 -12.72 -10.03
CA ASP A 204 10.67 -12.26 -10.26
C ASP A 204 9.60 -13.21 -9.72
N ALA A 205 10.04 -14.30 -9.07
CA ALA A 205 9.22 -15.46 -8.74
C ALA A 205 8.18 -15.16 -7.65
N GLY A 206 6.98 -15.75 -7.68
CA GLY A 206 6.04 -15.76 -6.55
C GLY A 206 5.08 -14.56 -6.42
N ASP A 207 4.27 -14.60 -5.37
CA ASP A 207 2.96 -13.93 -5.27
C ASP A 207 2.91 -12.71 -4.33
N ALA A 208 3.98 -12.43 -3.58
CA ALA A 208 3.90 -11.52 -2.44
C ALA A 208 5.08 -10.54 -2.33
N LEU A 209 4.75 -9.25 -2.17
CA LEU A 209 5.69 -8.17 -1.86
C LEU A 209 6.57 -8.45 -0.64
N ILE A 210 5.95 -8.90 0.46
CA ILE A 210 6.55 -8.84 1.79
C ILE A 210 7.14 -10.20 2.22
N ARG A 211 7.23 -11.19 1.32
CA ARG A 211 8.17 -12.32 1.56
C ARG A 211 9.64 -11.88 1.49
N SER A 212 9.89 -10.72 0.88
CA SER A 212 11.19 -10.29 0.40
C SER A 212 11.73 -9.02 1.07
N TRP A 213 10.93 -8.32 1.89
CA TRP A 213 11.32 -7.02 2.45
C TRP A 213 11.69 -7.13 3.92
N HIS A 214 12.99 -7.25 4.21
CA HIS A 214 13.55 -6.93 5.52
C HIS A 214 15.01 -6.44 5.42
N VAL A 215 15.17 -5.15 5.13
CA VAL A 215 16.12 -4.30 5.86
C VAL A 215 15.27 -3.21 6.48
N SER A 216 15.27 -3.22 7.82
CA SER A 216 15.00 -2.11 8.72
C SER A 216 14.24 -0.92 8.12
N LEU A 217 12.90 -0.97 8.22
CA LEU A 217 12.14 0.25 8.52
C LEU A 217 12.28 0.56 10.01
#